data_AF-A0A7C1AK77-F1
#
_entry.id   AF-A0A7C1AK77-F1
#
_cell.length_a   1.000
_cell.length_b   1.000
_cell.length_c   1.000
_cell.angle_alpha   90.00
_cell.angle_beta   90.00
_cell.angle_gamma   90.00
#
_symmetry.space_group_name_H-M   'P 1'
#
loop_
_entity.id
_entity.type
_entity.pdbx_description
1 polymer ?
#
loop_
_entity_poly.entity_id
_entity_poly.type
_entity_poly.pdbx_seq_one_letter_code
_entity_poly.pdbx_strand_id
1 'polypeptide(L)'
;MKKIFLIFLGAVALILAVAISYYMIAMSRLPADDGDLGQVEEIEVPPERPGTQSLILTGPIIRPLIFAIDMSKPNIKSLDWAELKSIDLTAEVKIKANVGPDGSLNFNPISDVRCPGHTKAGEMVGRVLQTWAFKPYKEGPITIRFNVGAIGKKLTIDISKLRRKEGVDPDTPIKVGRLYMIENGLKRNEVKIISW
;
A
#
# COMPACT_ATOMS: atom_id res chain seq x y z
N MET A 1 -54.20 -21.78 -0.18
CA MET A 1 -53.18 -21.47 0.85
C MET A 1 -51.85 -22.20 0.64
N LYS A 2 -51.79 -23.55 0.51
CA LYS A 2 -50.52 -24.30 0.32
C LYS A 2 -49.67 -23.86 -0.88
N LYS A 3 -50.26 -23.51 -2.02
CA LYS A 3 -49.54 -23.06 -3.22
C LYS A 3 -48.85 -21.70 -3.04
N ILE A 4 -49.51 -20.76 -2.34
CA ILE A 4 -48.95 -19.42 -2.05
C ILE A 4 -47.77 -19.55 -1.08
N PHE A 5 -47.88 -20.44 -0.10
CA PHE A 5 -46.78 -20.74 0.82
C PHE A 5 -45.56 -21.35 0.11
N LEU A 6 -45.77 -22.26 -0.85
CA LEU A 6 -44.68 -22.84 -1.66
C LEU A 6 -43.98 -21.80 -2.54
N ILE A 7 -44.73 -20.88 -3.15
CA ILE A 7 -44.17 -19.78 -3.96
C ILE A 7 -43.35 -18.84 -3.08
N PHE A 8 -43.84 -18.51 -1.89
CA PHE A 8 -43.13 -17.67 -0.93
C PHE A 8 -41.83 -18.35 -0.46
N LEU A 9 -41.88 -19.65 -0.14
CA LEU A 9 -40.69 -20.42 0.25
C LEU A 9 -39.64 -20.45 -0.88
N GLY A 10 -40.09 -20.62 -2.12
CA GLY A 10 -39.22 -20.59 -3.30
C GLY A 10 -38.58 -19.22 -3.53
N ALA A 11 -39.32 -18.13 -3.34
CA ALA A 11 -38.80 -16.77 -3.45
C ALA A 11 -37.76 -16.48 -2.37
N VAL A 12 -38.01 -16.90 -1.13
CA VAL A 12 -37.05 -16.75 -0.01
C VAL A 12 -35.78 -17.57 -0.27
N ALA A 13 -35.92 -18.81 -0.75
CA ALA A 13 -34.78 -19.65 -1.10
C ALA A 13 -33.94 -19.05 -2.25
N LEU A 14 -34.59 -18.45 -3.25
CA LEU A 14 -33.91 -17.76 -4.35
C LEU A 14 -33.14 -16.53 -3.86
N ILE A 15 -33.74 -15.71 -2.98
CA ILE A 15 -33.08 -14.54 -2.39
C ILE A 15 -31.87 -14.96 -1.56
N LEU A 16 -32.00 -16.02 -0.76
CA LEU A 16 -30.90 -16.60 0.01
C LEU A 16 -29.79 -17.13 -0.91
N ALA A 17 -30.14 -17.84 -1.99
CA ALA A 17 -29.16 -18.33 -2.95
C ALA A 17 -28.38 -17.17 -3.61
N VAL A 18 -29.07 -16.11 -4.03
CA VAL A 18 -28.43 -14.91 -4.61
C VAL A 18 -27.54 -14.21 -3.59
N ALA A 19 -27.98 -14.08 -2.33
CA ALA A 19 -27.19 -13.48 -1.26
C ALA A 19 -25.93 -14.30 -0.95
N ILE A 20 -26.04 -15.63 -0.89
CA ILE A 20 -24.91 -16.54 -0.67
C ILE A 20 -23.94 -16.48 -1.86
N SER A 21 -24.43 -16.51 -3.10
CA SER A 21 -23.57 -16.37 -4.28
C SER A 21 -22.87 -15.01 -4.33
N TYR A 22 -23.58 -13.92 -3.99
CA TYR A 22 -22.96 -12.59 -3.89
C TYR A 22 -21.88 -12.56 -2.81
N TYR A 23 -22.14 -13.15 -1.64
CA TYR A 23 -21.17 -13.23 -0.55
C TYR A 23 -19.96 -14.09 -0.92
N MET A 24 -20.15 -15.23 -1.59
CA MET A 24 -19.06 -16.06 -2.11
C MET A 24 -18.23 -15.33 -3.17
N ILE A 25 -18.86 -14.58 -4.06
CA ILE A 25 -18.14 -13.76 -5.06
C ILE A 25 -17.38 -12.63 -4.37
N ALA A 26 -17.97 -11.97 -3.37
CA ALA A 26 -17.32 -10.94 -2.58
C ALA A 26 -16.12 -11.50 -1.80
N MET A 27 -16.23 -12.70 -1.22
CA MET A 27 -15.13 -13.37 -0.55
C MET A 27 -14.07 -13.92 -1.51
N SER A 28 -14.43 -14.37 -2.72
CA SER A 28 -13.46 -14.75 -3.76
C SER A 28 -12.67 -13.57 -4.33
N ARG A 29 -13.14 -12.34 -4.08
CA ARG A 29 -12.45 -11.08 -4.38
C ARG A 29 -11.65 -10.54 -3.20
N LEU A 30 -11.72 -11.19 -2.03
CA LEU A 30 -10.67 -11.01 -1.04
C LEU A 30 -9.41 -11.61 -1.65
N PRO A 31 -8.29 -10.87 -1.71
CA PRO A 31 -7.04 -11.47 -2.12
C PRO A 31 -6.80 -12.67 -1.22
N ALA A 32 -6.47 -13.83 -1.81
CA ALA A 32 -5.72 -14.84 -1.07
C ALA A 32 -4.58 -14.10 -0.39
N ASP A 33 -4.36 -14.39 0.89
CA ASP A 33 -3.21 -13.93 1.66
C ASP A 33 -1.96 -14.63 1.13
N ASP A 34 -1.68 -14.44 -0.17
CA ASP A 34 -0.44 -14.76 -0.83
C ASP A 34 0.48 -13.56 -0.59
N GLY A 35 0.72 -13.29 0.70
CA GLY A 35 2.08 -13.05 1.08
C GLY A 35 2.84 -14.30 0.67
N ASP A 36 3.47 -14.26 -0.49
CA ASP A 36 4.64 -15.08 -0.78
C ASP A 36 5.68 -14.71 0.29
N LEU A 37 5.48 -15.27 1.49
CA LEU A 37 6.52 -15.61 2.42
C LEU A 37 7.32 -16.65 1.67
N GLY A 38 8.20 -16.17 0.77
CA GLY A 38 9.12 -17.02 0.05
C GLY A 38 9.62 -18.06 1.02
N GLN A 39 9.44 -19.34 0.64
CA GLN A 39 9.77 -20.48 1.48
C GLN A 39 11.07 -20.15 2.20
N VAL A 40 11.00 -20.13 3.53
CA VAL A 40 12.22 -20.17 4.33
C VAL A 40 12.91 -21.43 3.81
N GLU A 41 14.02 -21.28 3.11
CA GLU A 41 14.91 -22.40 2.84
C GLU A 41 15.26 -22.95 4.22
N GLU A 42 14.56 -23.99 4.61
CA GLU A 42 14.93 -24.83 5.73
C GLU A 42 16.27 -25.41 5.31
N ILE A 43 17.34 -24.85 5.86
CA ILE A 43 18.70 -25.29 5.60
C ILE A 43 18.71 -26.78 5.94
N GLU A 44 18.82 -27.65 4.93
CA GLU A 44 18.96 -29.09 5.13
C GLU A 44 20.20 -29.31 5.99
N VAL A 45 19.99 -29.63 7.27
CA VAL A 45 21.06 -29.98 8.19
C VAL A 45 21.63 -31.31 7.70
N PRO A 46 22.90 -31.39 7.28
CA PRO A 46 23.48 -32.67 6.88
C PRO A 46 23.43 -33.64 8.07
N PRO A 47 23.13 -34.93 7.84
CA PRO A 47 23.00 -35.90 8.91
C PRO A 47 24.27 -35.95 9.75
N GLU A 48 24.09 -35.96 11.08
CA GLU A 48 25.17 -35.92 12.06
C GLU A 48 26.16 -37.07 11.83
N ARG A 49 27.44 -36.73 11.63
CA ARG A 49 28.52 -37.72 11.64
C ARG A 49 28.86 -38.05 13.11
N PRO A 50 28.95 -39.33 13.51
CA PRO A 50 29.33 -39.69 14.88
C PRO A 50 30.73 -39.16 15.20
N GLY A 51 30.86 -38.39 16.30
CA GLY A 51 32.15 -37.94 16.84
C GLY A 51 32.46 -36.43 16.73
N THR A 52 31.58 -35.63 16.13
CA THR A 52 31.74 -34.16 16.08
C THR A 52 30.64 -33.49 16.89
N GLN A 53 30.97 -32.94 18.06
CA GLN A 53 30.05 -32.04 18.77
C GLN A 53 29.92 -30.75 17.95
N SER A 54 28.86 -30.65 17.17
CA SER A 54 28.59 -29.47 16.34
C SER A 54 27.89 -28.43 17.21
N LEU A 55 28.51 -27.26 17.37
CA LEU A 55 27.95 -26.14 18.12
C LEU A 55 27.00 -25.37 17.19
N ILE A 56 25.70 -25.65 17.29
CA ILE A 56 24.69 -24.97 16.45
C ILE A 56 24.39 -23.60 17.10
N LEU A 57 24.97 -22.54 16.53
CA LEU A 57 24.65 -21.17 16.91
C LEU A 57 23.34 -20.74 16.23
N THR A 58 22.20 -21.05 16.86
CA THR A 58 20.90 -20.53 16.40
C THR A 58 20.73 -19.09 16.84
N GLY A 59 20.80 -18.16 15.89
CA GLY A 59 20.43 -16.76 16.09
C GLY A 59 18.91 -16.53 16.07
N PRO A 60 18.44 -15.36 16.54
CA PRO A 60 17.03 -14.99 16.43
C PRO A 60 16.58 -14.88 14.96
N ILE A 61 15.35 -15.28 14.66
CA ILE A 61 14.76 -15.17 13.31
C ILE A 61 14.68 -13.69 12.90
N ILE A 62 15.44 -13.30 11.89
CA ILE A 62 15.40 -11.94 11.32
C ILE A 62 14.14 -11.82 10.46
N ARG A 63 13.14 -11.05 10.93
CA ARG A 63 11.92 -10.78 10.17
C ARG A 63 12.11 -9.55 9.27
N PRO A 64 11.61 -9.56 8.03
CA PRO A 64 11.70 -8.40 7.16
C PRO A 64 10.90 -7.23 7.73
N LEU A 65 11.48 -6.04 7.65
CA LEU A 65 10.77 -4.79 7.94
C LEU A 65 9.97 -4.37 6.71
N ILE A 66 8.82 -3.73 6.92
CA ILE A 66 7.92 -3.31 5.83
C ILE A 66 7.86 -1.78 5.82
N PHE A 67 8.37 -1.16 4.76
CA PHE A 67 8.22 0.28 4.52
C PHE A 67 6.87 0.56 3.87
N ALA A 68 5.94 1.12 4.64
CA ALA A 68 4.56 1.39 4.26
C ALA A 68 4.03 2.61 5.02
N ILE A 69 2.87 3.14 4.62
CA ILE A 69 2.12 4.12 5.43
C ILE A 69 1.84 3.52 6.81
N ASP A 70 2.11 4.29 7.85
CA ASP A 70 1.97 3.90 9.24
C ASP A 70 0.56 4.22 9.78
N MET A 71 -0.37 3.29 9.58
CA MET A 71 -1.75 3.42 10.05
C MET A 71 -1.91 3.58 11.57
N SER A 72 -0.85 3.41 12.35
CA SER A 72 -0.88 3.68 13.80
C SER A 72 -0.83 5.17 14.13
N LYS A 73 -0.40 6.03 13.19
CA LYS A 73 -0.34 7.48 13.39
C LYS A 73 -1.74 8.09 13.29
N PRO A 74 -2.09 9.03 14.19
CA PRO A 74 -3.38 9.71 14.13
C PRO A 74 -3.48 10.62 12.90
N ASN A 75 -4.70 10.86 12.43
CA ASN A 75 -5.04 11.84 11.40
C ASN A 75 -4.54 11.57 9.98
N ILE A 76 -4.09 10.37 9.63
CA ILE A 76 -3.79 10.03 8.23
C ILE A 76 -5.09 10.06 7.41
N LYS A 77 -5.10 10.87 6.35
CA LYS A 77 -6.25 10.99 5.44
C LYS A 77 -5.99 10.28 4.12
N SER A 78 -7.03 9.61 3.63
CA SER A 78 -7.05 9.09 2.27
C SER A 78 -7.24 10.23 1.28
N LEU A 79 -6.65 10.12 0.10
CA LEU A 79 -6.99 10.97 -1.03
C LEU A 79 -8.20 10.38 -1.74
N ASP A 80 -9.31 11.11 -1.82
CA ASP A 80 -10.44 10.71 -2.65
C ASP A 80 -10.11 11.02 -4.12
N TRP A 81 -9.96 9.96 -4.92
CA TRP A 81 -9.64 10.09 -6.33
C TRP A 81 -10.81 10.66 -7.15
N ALA A 82 -12.04 10.33 -6.79
CA ALA A 82 -13.24 10.81 -7.47
C ALA A 82 -13.43 12.30 -7.23
N GLU A 83 -13.19 12.77 -6.00
CA GLU A 83 -13.20 14.19 -5.66
C GLU A 83 -12.11 14.94 -6.45
N LEU A 84 -10.86 14.44 -6.47
CA LEU A 84 -9.77 15.04 -7.24
C LEU A 84 -10.13 15.15 -8.73
N LYS A 85 -10.72 14.09 -9.28
CA LYS A 85 -11.17 14.03 -10.68
C LYS A 85 -12.33 14.99 -10.96
N SER A 86 -13.21 15.22 -10.00
CA SER A 86 -14.31 16.19 -10.12
C SER A 86 -13.83 17.64 -10.13
N ILE A 87 -12.71 17.92 -9.45
CA ILE A 87 -12.06 19.24 -9.46
C ILE A 87 -11.42 19.49 -10.82
N ASP A 88 -10.66 18.52 -11.34
CA ASP A 88 -9.95 18.65 -12.61
C ASP A 88 -9.63 17.29 -13.24
N LEU A 89 -10.19 17.04 -14.42
CA LEU A 89 -10.02 15.79 -15.16
C LEU A 89 -8.61 15.60 -15.75
N THR A 90 -7.86 16.69 -15.88
CA THR A 90 -6.56 16.75 -16.57
C THR A 90 -5.41 17.10 -15.66
N ALA A 91 -5.68 17.28 -14.35
CA ALA A 91 -4.68 17.75 -13.41
C ALA A 91 -3.42 16.88 -13.39
N GLU A 92 -2.29 17.57 -13.50
CA GLU A 92 -0.97 17.01 -13.21
C GLU A 92 -0.38 17.70 -11.97
N VAL A 93 -0.12 16.92 -10.93
CA VAL A 93 0.46 17.39 -9.67
C VAL A 93 1.71 16.58 -9.38
N LYS A 94 2.85 17.25 -9.25
CA LYS A 94 4.12 16.63 -8.84
C LYS A 94 4.55 17.23 -7.50
N ILE A 95 4.77 16.37 -6.51
CA ILE A 95 5.23 16.75 -5.18
C ILE A 95 6.62 16.17 -4.97
N LYS A 96 7.57 17.05 -4.66
CA LYS A 96 8.88 16.66 -4.14
C LYS A 96 8.79 16.72 -2.62
N ALA A 97 9.11 15.65 -1.93
CA ALA A 97 9.05 15.63 -0.48
C ALA A 97 10.26 14.89 0.09
N ASN A 98 10.41 14.98 1.41
CA ASN A 98 11.44 14.29 2.15
C ASN A 98 10.78 13.48 3.27
N VAL A 99 11.05 12.17 3.31
CA VAL A 99 10.66 11.32 4.42
C VAL A 99 11.62 11.60 5.58
N GLY A 100 11.08 12.11 6.68
CA GLY A 100 11.83 12.44 7.88
C GLY A 100 12.23 11.19 8.69
N PRO A 101 13.07 11.36 9.73
CA PRO A 101 13.51 10.26 10.59
C PRO A 101 12.36 9.60 11.38
N ASP A 102 11.27 10.33 11.62
CA ASP A 102 10.05 9.84 12.26
C ASP A 102 9.05 9.22 11.27
N GLY A 103 9.41 9.21 9.97
CA GLY A 103 8.57 8.74 8.88
C GLY A 103 7.60 9.79 8.33
N SER A 104 7.57 11.01 8.87
CA SER A 104 6.70 12.08 8.38
C SER A 104 7.08 12.52 6.97
N LEU A 105 6.09 12.91 6.16
CA LEU A 105 6.33 13.44 4.81
C LEU A 105 6.45 14.96 4.85
N ASN A 106 7.66 15.48 4.71
CA ASN A 106 7.96 16.91 4.81
C ASN A 106 8.13 17.53 3.43
N PHE A 107 7.38 18.59 3.14
CA PHE A 107 7.52 19.41 1.93
C PHE A 107 6.87 20.78 2.12
N ASN A 108 7.34 21.77 1.36
CA ASN A 108 6.75 23.09 1.32
C ASN A 108 5.64 23.13 0.25
N PRO A 109 4.39 23.43 0.62
CA PRO A 109 3.25 23.43 -0.31
C PRO A 109 3.36 24.47 -1.42
N ILE A 110 4.22 25.49 -1.29
CA ILE A 110 4.42 26.55 -2.27
C ILE A 110 5.51 26.17 -3.29
N SER A 111 6.67 25.70 -2.82
CA SER A 111 7.82 25.45 -3.69
C SER A 111 7.90 24.03 -4.22
N ASP A 112 7.37 23.07 -3.47
CA ASP A 112 7.61 21.65 -3.73
C ASP A 112 6.44 20.96 -4.42
N VAL A 113 5.28 21.62 -4.45
CA VAL A 113 4.08 21.20 -5.20
C VAL A 113 4.05 21.93 -6.54
N ARG A 114 4.31 21.19 -7.62
CA ARG A 114 4.25 21.69 -8.99
C ARG A 114 2.97 21.22 -9.66
N CYS A 115 2.07 22.16 -9.95
CA CYS A 115 0.75 21.92 -10.57
C CYS A 115 0.37 23.05 -11.55
N PRO A 116 1.05 23.18 -12.70
CA PRO A 116 0.82 24.30 -13.62
C PRO A 116 -0.63 24.31 -14.13
N GLY A 117 -1.37 25.38 -13.87
CA GLY A 117 -2.78 25.51 -14.28
C GLY A 117 -3.79 24.73 -13.41
N HIS A 118 -3.33 23.99 -12.39
CA HIS A 118 -4.16 23.06 -11.61
C HIS A 118 -4.08 23.32 -10.10
N THR A 119 -4.11 24.60 -9.68
CA THR A 119 -3.86 25.02 -8.29
C THR A 119 -4.77 24.32 -7.27
N LYS A 120 -6.08 24.24 -7.51
CA LYS A 120 -7.03 23.59 -6.57
C LYS A 120 -6.72 22.10 -6.38
N ALA A 121 -6.38 21.39 -7.45
CA ALA A 121 -5.97 20.00 -7.39
C ALA A 121 -4.67 19.84 -6.61
N GLY A 122 -3.69 20.74 -6.85
CA GLY A 122 -2.43 20.79 -6.12
C GLY A 122 -2.63 21.02 -4.62
N GLU A 123 -3.49 21.97 -4.24
CA GLU A 123 -3.82 22.27 -2.85
C GLU A 123 -4.50 21.09 -2.13
N MET A 124 -5.46 20.44 -2.78
CA MET A 124 -6.13 19.26 -2.24
C MET A 124 -5.14 18.13 -1.99
N VAL A 125 -4.35 17.77 -3.02
CA VAL A 125 -3.35 16.71 -2.92
C VAL A 125 -2.31 17.06 -1.86
N GLY A 126 -1.78 18.28 -1.85
CA GLY A 126 -0.81 18.74 -0.86
C GLY A 126 -1.34 18.61 0.57
N ARG A 127 -2.56 19.08 0.84
CA ARG A 127 -3.18 19.00 2.17
C ARG A 127 -3.34 17.57 2.65
N VAL A 128 -3.74 16.64 1.78
CA VAL A 128 -3.88 15.22 2.14
C VAL A 128 -2.50 14.60 2.38
N LEU A 129 -1.54 14.84 1.51
CA LEU A 129 -0.21 14.23 1.62
C LEU A 129 0.58 14.70 2.84
N GLN A 130 0.33 15.91 3.33
CA GLN A 130 0.87 16.39 4.62
C GLN A 130 0.47 15.51 5.81
N THR A 131 -0.64 14.77 5.70
CA THR A 131 -1.09 13.85 6.74
C THR A 131 -0.45 12.48 6.66
N TRP A 132 0.27 12.17 5.57
CA TRP A 132 0.87 10.85 5.39
C TRP A 132 2.14 10.73 6.22
N ALA A 133 2.23 9.60 6.92
CA ALA A 133 3.43 9.18 7.63
C ALA A 133 3.74 7.73 7.26
N PHE A 134 5.01 7.43 7.06
CA PHE A 134 5.52 6.11 6.77
C PHE A 134 6.11 5.46 8.03
N LYS A 135 6.24 4.14 8.03
CA LYS A 135 7.04 3.46 9.06
C LYS A 135 8.50 3.93 8.96
N PRO A 136 9.15 4.28 10.08
CA PRO A 136 10.44 4.99 10.09
C PRO A 136 11.63 4.05 9.82
N TYR A 137 11.63 3.31 8.71
CA TYR A 137 12.70 2.40 8.30
C TYR A 137 13.55 2.94 7.16
N LYS A 138 13.00 3.88 6.37
CA LYS A 138 13.70 4.60 5.31
C LYS A 138 13.44 6.09 5.45
N GLU A 139 14.41 6.89 5.02
CA GLU A 139 14.36 8.35 5.04
C GLU A 139 15.00 8.93 3.77
N GLY A 140 14.74 10.21 3.51
CA GLY A 140 15.31 10.93 2.38
C GLY A 140 14.30 11.33 1.30
N PRO A 141 14.76 11.75 0.12
CA PRO A 141 13.90 12.32 -0.91
C PRO A 141 12.94 11.29 -1.52
N ILE A 142 11.69 11.69 -1.68
CA ILE A 142 10.63 10.95 -2.36
C ILE A 142 9.93 11.88 -3.35
N THR A 143 9.54 11.36 -4.51
CA THR A 143 8.74 12.13 -5.48
C THR A 143 7.42 11.42 -5.74
N ILE A 144 6.32 12.16 -5.65
CA ILE A 144 4.97 11.65 -5.88
C ILE A 144 4.36 12.44 -7.03
N ARG A 145 3.91 11.75 -8.08
CA ARG A 145 3.28 12.36 -9.25
C ARG A 145 1.89 11.80 -9.45
N PHE A 146 0.91 12.69 -9.50
CA PHE A 146 -0.48 12.45 -9.84
C PHE A 146 -0.73 12.97 -11.26
N ASN A 147 -1.29 12.13 -12.12
CA ASN A 147 -1.72 12.47 -13.46
C ASN A 147 -3.14 11.94 -13.64
N VAL A 148 -4.13 12.81 -13.45
CA VAL A 148 -5.54 12.42 -13.41
C VAL A 148 -6.04 11.98 -14.78
N GLY A 149 -5.60 12.66 -15.84
CA GLY A 149 -6.04 12.43 -17.22
C GLY A 149 -5.35 11.25 -17.93
N ALA A 150 -4.35 10.62 -17.31
CA ALA A 150 -3.62 9.52 -17.93
C ALA A 150 -4.50 8.26 -18.10
N ILE A 151 -4.42 7.64 -19.27
CA ILE A 151 -5.08 6.34 -19.58
C ILE A 151 -4.35 5.17 -18.90
N GLY A 152 -3.07 5.36 -18.53
CA GLY A 152 -2.21 4.34 -17.91
C GLY A 152 -1.85 4.64 -16.46
N LYS A 153 -0.56 4.93 -16.20
CA LYS A 153 -0.06 5.21 -14.85
C LYS A 153 -0.52 6.60 -14.41
N LYS A 154 -1.43 6.62 -13.45
CA LYS A 154 -2.04 7.83 -12.86
C LYS A 154 -1.33 8.27 -11.59
N LEU A 155 -0.76 7.34 -10.84
CA LEU A 155 0.07 7.63 -9.67
C LEU A 155 1.45 7.02 -9.88
N THR A 156 2.48 7.84 -9.71
CA THR A 156 3.87 7.37 -9.65
C THR A 156 4.50 7.80 -8.34
N ILE A 157 5.06 6.85 -7.59
CA ILE A 157 5.82 7.10 -6.37
C ILE A 157 7.25 6.62 -6.61
N ASP A 158 8.18 7.56 -6.59
CA ASP A 158 9.60 7.29 -6.74
C ASP A 158 10.29 7.31 -5.38
N ILE A 159 10.67 6.11 -4.92
CA ILE A 159 11.38 5.86 -3.67
C ILE A 159 12.84 5.48 -3.89
N SER A 160 13.36 5.61 -5.12
CA SER A 160 14.77 5.35 -5.38
C SER A 160 15.64 6.24 -4.47
N LYS A 161 15.34 7.52 -4.30
CA LYS A 161 16.22 8.35 -3.46
C LYS A 161 16.14 8.09 -1.94
N LEU A 162 15.31 7.14 -1.48
CA LEU A 162 15.23 6.78 -0.06
C LEU A 162 16.39 5.87 0.36
N ARG A 163 17.00 6.19 1.50
CA ARG A 163 18.03 5.40 2.17
C ARG A 163 17.48 4.70 3.41
N ARG A 164 18.13 3.62 3.85
CA ARG A 164 17.86 2.99 5.15
C ARG A 164 18.13 4.02 6.25
N LYS A 165 17.22 4.11 7.23
CA LYS A 165 17.40 4.98 8.39
C LYS A 165 18.54 4.48 9.27
N GLU A 166 19.29 5.41 9.86
CA GLU A 166 20.31 5.10 10.86
C GLU A 166 19.70 4.36 12.06
N GLY A 167 20.37 3.32 12.54
CA GLY A 167 19.89 2.45 13.63
C GLY A 167 19.01 1.28 13.18
N VAL A 168 18.63 1.19 11.91
CA VAL A 168 18.06 -0.05 11.36
C VAL A 168 19.22 -0.97 10.97
N ASP A 169 19.23 -2.19 11.51
CA ASP A 169 20.21 -3.22 11.20
C ASP A 169 20.39 -3.38 9.68
N PRO A 170 21.62 -3.26 9.12
CA PRO A 170 21.88 -3.35 7.69
C PRO A 170 21.44 -4.70 7.09
N ASP A 171 21.52 -5.78 7.87
CA ASP A 171 21.25 -7.15 7.40
C ASP A 171 19.75 -7.48 7.38
N THR A 172 18.95 -6.73 8.14
CA THR A 172 17.50 -6.90 8.15
C THR A 172 16.88 -6.40 6.84
N PRO A 173 16.24 -7.24 6.00
CA PRO A 173 15.68 -6.79 4.71
C PRO A 173 14.49 -5.84 4.90
N ILE A 174 14.40 -4.77 4.09
CA ILE A 174 13.27 -3.83 4.09
C ILE A 174 12.46 -4.01 2.81
N LYS A 175 11.27 -4.62 2.92
CA LYS A 175 10.32 -4.79 1.82
C LYS A 175 9.45 -3.54 1.63
N VAL A 176 9.03 -3.28 0.40
CA VAL A 176 8.11 -2.18 0.06
C VAL A 176 6.67 -2.66 0.26
N GLY A 177 5.92 -1.98 1.11
CA GLY A 177 4.50 -2.25 1.36
C GLY A 177 3.58 -1.25 0.67
N ARG A 178 2.44 -0.94 1.31
CA ARG A 178 1.47 0.04 0.83
C ARG A 178 1.99 1.47 1.04
N LEU A 179 2.35 2.16 -0.04
CA LEU A 179 2.94 3.51 0.00
C LEU A 179 1.93 4.65 -0.24
N TYR A 180 0.66 4.34 -0.48
CA TYR A 180 -0.36 5.32 -0.80
C TYR A 180 -1.69 4.95 -0.15
N MET A 181 -2.47 5.96 0.18
CA MET A 181 -3.82 5.81 0.71
C MET A 181 -4.79 6.59 -0.17
N ILE A 182 -5.40 5.89 -1.13
CA ILE A 182 -6.30 6.46 -2.12
C ILE A 182 -7.61 5.70 -2.09
N GLU A 183 -8.70 6.43 -1.93
CA GLU A 183 -10.06 5.92 -1.96
C GLU A 183 -10.69 6.08 -3.35
N ASN A 184 -11.62 5.19 -3.68
CA ASN A 184 -12.58 5.36 -4.79
C ASN A 184 -12.00 5.77 -6.16
N GLY A 185 -10.93 5.16 -6.67
CA GLY A 185 -10.64 5.40 -8.09
C GLY A 185 -9.34 4.96 -8.73
N LEU A 186 -8.38 4.38 -7.99
CA LEU A 186 -7.17 3.84 -8.61
C LEU A 186 -7.06 2.33 -8.47
N LYS A 187 -6.98 1.65 -9.61
CA LYS A 187 -6.60 0.24 -9.70
C LYS A 187 -5.09 0.11 -9.49
N ARG A 188 -4.64 -1.06 -8.99
CA ARG A 188 -3.21 -1.33 -8.75
C ARG A 188 -2.34 -1.16 -10.00
N ASN A 189 -2.87 -1.51 -11.17
CA ASN A 189 -2.16 -1.35 -12.45
C ASN A 189 -2.04 0.12 -12.90
N GLU A 190 -2.77 1.05 -12.30
CA GLU A 190 -2.66 2.50 -12.56
C GLU A 190 -1.64 3.17 -11.63
N VAL A 191 -1.09 2.42 -10.67
CA VAL A 191 -0.02 2.87 -9.78
C VAL A 191 1.32 2.31 -10.26
N LYS A 192 2.38 3.12 -10.16
CA LYS A 192 3.76 2.74 -10.41
C LYS A 192 4.59 3.12 -9.19
N ILE A 193 5.32 2.15 -8.63
CA ILE A 193 6.33 2.38 -7.61
C ILE A 193 7.68 2.16 -8.28
N ILE A 194 8.58 3.14 -8.17
CA ILE A 194 9.96 3.04 -8.66
C ILE A 194 10.85 2.81 -7.44
N SER A 195 11.44 1.63 -7.37
CA SER A 195 12.44 1.23 -6.37
C SER A 195 13.72 0.79 -7.08
N TRP A 196 14.83 0.73 -6.32
CA TRP A 196 16.03 0.02 -6.75
C TRP A 196 15.80 -1.49 -6.83
#